data_AF-A0A0U2M404-F1
#
_entry.id   AF-A0A0U2M404-F1
#
_cell.length_a   1.000
_cell.length_b   1.000
_cell.length_c   1.000
_cell.angle_alpha   90.00
_cell.angle_beta   90.00
_cell.angle_gamma   90.00
#
_symmetry.space_group_name_H-M   'P 1'
#
loop_
_entity.id
_entity.type
_entity.pdbx_description
1 polymer ?
#
loop_
_entity_poly.entity_id
_entity_poly.type
_entity_poly.pdbx_seq_one_letter_code
_entity_poly.pdbx_strand_id
1 'polypeptide(L)' 'MMFDFIVDNKKDRMHWKFRRMALGITQTEIAKHLGYEKYNIISMYENNKKHSMSEDKIEKYKQYIIEKEKEKNCTG' A
#
# COMPACT_ATOMS: atom_id res chain seq x y z
N MET A 1 -20.16 10.22 -1.64
CA MET A 1 -18.77 9.83 -1.31
C MET A 1 -18.02 9.70 -2.61
N MET A 2 -17.07 10.58 -2.85
CA MET A 2 -16.35 10.72 -4.11
C MET A 2 -15.29 9.61 -4.17
N PHE A 3 -15.41 8.69 -5.13
CA PHE A 3 -14.37 7.72 -5.45
C PHE A 3 -13.32 8.46 -6.28
N ASP A 4 -12.24 8.90 -5.63
CA ASP A 4 -11.17 9.60 -6.32
C ASP A 4 -10.47 8.68 -7.32
N PHE A 5 -10.56 9.13 -8.56
CA PHE A 5 -10.10 8.54 -9.79
C PHE A 5 -8.59 8.26 -9.75
N ILE A 6 -8.21 7.01 -10.02
CA ILE A 6 -6.82 6.54 -10.00
C ILE A 6 -6.06 7.19 -11.15
N VAL A 7 -5.16 8.12 -10.82
CA VAL A 7 -4.07 8.54 -11.69
C VAL A 7 -2.78 7.98 -11.08
N ASP A 8 -2.22 6.90 -11.63
CA ASP A 8 -0.91 6.36 -11.21
C ASP A 8 0.19 7.35 -11.60
N ASN A 9 0.34 8.37 -10.76
CA ASN A 9 1.45 9.30 -10.76
C ASN A 9 2.25 9.03 -9.49
N LYS A 10 3.56 9.29 -9.52
CA LYS A 10 4.50 9.25 -8.37
C LYS A 10 3.93 9.76 -7.03
N LYS A 11 2.98 10.70 -7.07
CA LYS A 11 2.24 11.23 -5.91
C LYS A 11 1.32 10.20 -5.24
N ASP A 12 0.66 9.31 -5.99
CA ASP A 12 -0.19 8.23 -5.47
C ASP A 12 0.63 7.22 -4.65
N ARG A 13 1.77 6.76 -5.19
CA ARG A 13 2.66 5.80 -4.49
C ARG A 13 3.20 6.36 -3.18
N MET A 14 3.60 7.63 -3.19
CA MET A 14 4.02 8.34 -1.97
C MET A 14 2.87 8.53 -0.98
N HIS A 15 1.65 8.84 -1.45
CA HIS A 15 0.47 8.94 -0.61
C HIS A 15 0.21 7.62 0.15
N TRP A 16 0.21 6.49 -0.57
CA TRP A 16 0.01 5.19 0.08
C TRP A 16 1.14 4.79 1.03
N LYS A 17 2.40 5.13 0.70
CA LYS A 17 3.53 4.96 1.61
C LYS A 17 3.29 5.70 2.94
N PHE A 18 2.86 6.95 2.89
CA PHE A 18 2.57 7.72 4.10
C PHE A 18 1.41 7.17 4.90
N ARG A 19 0.31 6.76 4.25
CA ARG A 19 -0.83 6.11 4.93
C ARG A 19 -0.40 4.85 5.66
N ARG A 20 0.35 3.97 4.98
CA ARG A 20 0.92 2.78 5.59
C ARG A 20 1.74 3.09 6.85
N MET A 21 2.64 4.07 6.73
CA MET A 21 3.50 4.49 7.85
C MET A 21 2.69 5.07 9.02
N ALA A 22 1.65 5.86 8.76
CA ALA A 22 0.77 6.42 9.80
C ALA A 22 -0.02 5.34 10.55
N LEU A 23 -0.26 4.19 9.92
CA LEU A 23 -0.87 3.01 10.55
C LEU A 23 0.16 2.09 11.24
N GLY A 24 1.47 2.38 11.15
CA GLY A 24 2.52 1.53 11.73
C GLY A 24 2.75 0.22 10.98
N ILE A 25 2.15 0.05 9.80
CA ILE A 25 2.24 -1.19 9.02
C ILE A 25 3.63 -1.29 8.37
N THR A 26 4.31 -2.41 8.55
CA THR A 26 5.66 -2.60 7.98
C THR A 26 5.62 -3.09 6.53
N GLN A 27 6.67 -2.80 5.74
CA GLN A 27 6.78 -3.37 4.38
C GLN A 27 6.82 -4.90 4.40
N THR A 28 7.42 -5.49 5.44
CA THR A 28 7.49 -6.94 5.65
C THR A 28 6.12 -7.57 5.86
N GLU A 29 5.27 -6.92 6.66
CA GLU A 29 3.91 -7.38 6.93
C GLU A 29 3.08 -7.42 5.64
N ILE A 30 3.12 -6.36 4.86
CA ILE A 30 2.45 -6.29 3.57
C ILE A 30 3.01 -7.32 2.60
N ALA A 31 4.34 -7.47 2.52
CA ALA A 31 4.95 -8.44 1.64
C ALA A 31 4.44 -9.86 1.94
N LYS A 32 4.36 -10.23 3.23
CA LYS A 32 3.78 -11.49 3.66
C LYS A 32 2.31 -11.61 3.28
N HIS A 33 1.50 -10.58 3.53
CA HIS A 33 0.08 -10.57 3.15
C HIS A 33 -0.12 -10.78 1.64
N LEU A 34 0.75 -10.17 0.83
CA LEU A 34 0.73 -10.30 -0.62
C LEU A 34 1.43 -11.57 -1.13
N GLY A 35 1.93 -12.45 -0.27
CA GLY A 35 2.59 -13.70 -0.67
C GLY A 35 3.98 -13.50 -1.29
N TYR A 36 4.66 -12.39 -0.98
CA TYR A 36 6.04 -12.15 -1.36
C TYR A 36 6.99 -12.62 -0.25
N GLU A 37 8.05 -13.32 -0.64
CA GLU A 37 9.13 -13.71 0.28
C GLU A 37 9.99 -12.51 0.71
N LYS A 38 10.09 -11.48 -0.14
CA LYS A 38 10.98 -10.32 0.07
C LYS A 38 10.20 -9.01 0.07
N TYR A 39 10.41 -8.19 1.09
CA TYR A 39 9.79 -6.87 1.25
C TYR A 39 10.32 -5.81 0.26
N ASN A 40 11.47 -6.07 -0.38
CA ASN A 40 12.09 -5.15 -1.33
C ASN A 40 11.15 -4.73 -2.45
N ILE A 41 10.20 -5.57 -2.84
CA ILE A 41 9.23 -5.25 -3.91
C ILE A 41 8.27 -4.13 -3.49
N ILE A 42 7.88 -4.06 -2.21
CA ILE A 42 7.07 -2.98 -1.67
C ILE A 42 7.85 -1.67 -1.69
N SER A 43 9.11 -1.71 -1.25
CA SER A 43 10.01 -0.55 -1.29
C SER A 43 10.26 -0.06 -2.72
N MET A 44 10.40 -0.95 -3.70
CA MET A 44 10.54 -0.59 -5.11
C MET A 44 9.30 0.10 -5.65
N TYR A 45 8.11 -0.43 -5.34
CA TYR A 45 6.84 0.19 -5.71
C TYR A 45 6.73 1.60 -5.10
N GLU A 46 6.90 1.74 -3.79
CA GLU A 46 6.77 3.01 -3.07
C GLU A 46 7.75 4.10 -3.57
N ASN A 47 8.97 3.71 -3.96
CA ASN A 47 10.02 4.64 -4.38
C ASN A 47 10.15 4.78 -5.90
N ASN A 48 9.14 4.33 -6.67
CA ASN A 48 9.09 4.45 -8.13
C ASN A 48 10.30 3.83 -8.87
N LYS A 49 10.79 2.68 -8.40
CA LYS A 49 11.83 1.92 -9.11
C LYS A 49 11.19 1.04 -10.19
N LYS A 50 11.81 0.96 -11.38
CA LYS A 50 11.29 0.45 -12.67
C LYS A 50 10.78 -1.01 -12.75
N HIS A 51 10.61 -1.70 -11.63
CA HIS A 51 10.02 -3.05 -11.56
C HIS A 51 9.03 -3.12 -10.39
N SER A 52 7.85 -2.55 -10.60
CA SER A 52 6.78 -2.55 -9.59
C SER A 52 5.93 -3.80 -9.67
N MET A 53 5.28 -4.09 -8.54
CA MET A 53 4.23 -5.09 -8.38
C MET A 53 3.20 -5.05 -9.53
N SER A 54 2.59 -6.19 -9.86
CA SER A 54 1.46 -6.23 -10.79
C SER A 54 0.26 -5.44 -10.25
N GLU A 55 -0.64 -5.01 -11.14
CA GLU A 55 -1.82 -4.22 -10.78
C GLU A 55 -2.68 -4.90 -9.70
N ASP A 56 -2.96 -6.20 -9.82
CA ASP A 56 -3.68 -6.98 -8.80
C ASP A 56 -3.05 -6.90 -7.41
N LYS A 57 -1.72 -6.89 -7.35
CA LYS A 57 -0.98 -6.84 -6.10
C LYS A 57 -0.95 -5.41 -5.54
N ILE A 58 -0.95 -4.40 -6.40
CA ILE A 58 -1.11 -2.99 -6.01
C ILE A 58 -2.50 -2.76 -5.43
N GLU A 59 -3.54 -3.32 -6.04
CA GLU A 59 -4.91 -3.21 -5.52
C GLU A 59 -5.02 -3.84 -4.12
N LYS A 60 -4.53 -5.08 -3.97
CA LYS A 60 -4.50 -5.76 -2.65
C LYS A 60 -3.67 -5.00 -1.61
N TYR A 61 -2.57 -4.38 -2.02
CA TYR A 61 -1.78 -3.50 -1.16
C TYR A 61 -2.59 -2.32 -0.63
N LYS A 62 -3.31 -1.61 -1.52
CA LYS A 62 -4.15 -0.47 -1.16
C LYS A 62 -5.31 -0.90 -0.27
N GLN A 63 -5.96 -2.01 -0.62
CA GLN A 63 -7.06 -2.58 0.15
C GLN A 63 -6.65 -2.94 1.58
N TYR A 64 -5.51 -3.60 1.76
CA TYR A 64 -4.98 -3.94 3.09
C TYR A 64 -4.82 -2.70 3.99
N ILE A 65 -4.30 -1.60 3.43
CA ILE A 65 -4.14 -0.34 4.16
C ILE A 65 -5.50 0.24 4.54
N ILE A 66 -6.47 0.26 3.62
CA ILE A 66 -7.83 0.75 3.88
C ILE A 66 -8.51 -0.06 4.99
N GLU A 67 -8.38 -1.39 4.96
CA GLU A 67 -8.96 -2.28 5.97
C GLU A 67 -8.37 -2.00 7.35
N LYS A 68 -7.04 -1.87 7.45
CA LYS A 68 -6.35 -1.51 8.70
C LYS A 68 -6.74 -0.13 9.22
N GLU A 69 -6.97 0.83 8.33
CA GLU A 69 -7.44 2.16 8.69
C GLU A 69 -8.87 2.11 9.28
N LYS A 70 -9.75 1.31 8.69
CA LYS A 70 -11.11 1.09 9.23
C LYS A 70 -11.07 0.39 10.59
N GLU A 71 -10.26 -0.66 10.74
CA GLU A 71 -10.09 -1.36 12.02
C GLU A 71 -9.69 -0.39 13.14
N LYS A 72 -8.73 0.52 12.86
CA LYS A 72 -8.27 1.52 13.84
C LYS A 72 -9.36 2.53 14.22
N ASN A 73 -10.20 2.92 13.27
CA ASN A 73 -11.27 3.90 13.47
C ASN A 73 -12.53 3.33 14.14
N CYS A 74 -12.74 2.01 14.13
CA CYS A 74 -13.87 1.37 14.82
C CYS A 74 -13.62 1.10 16.32
N THR A 75 -12.39 1.32 16.80
CA THR A 75 -12.00 1.18 18.22
C THR A 75 -11.88 2.52 18.97
N GLY A 76 -12.33 3.63 18.36
CA GLY A 76 -12.30 4.97 18.95
C GLY A 76 -13.64 5.41 19.52
#